data_AF-A0A935ND37-F1
#
_entry.id   AF-A0A935ND37-F1
#
_cell.length_a   1.000
_cell.length_b   1.000
_cell.length_c   1.000
_cell.angle_alpha   90.00
_cell.angle_beta   90.00
_cell.angle_gamma   90.00
#
_symmetry.space_group_name_H-M   'P 1'
#
loop_
_entity.id
_entity.type
_entity.pdbx_description
1 polymer ?
#
loop_
_entity_poly.entity_id
_entity_poly.type
_entity_poly.pdbx_seq_one_letter_code
_entity_poly.pdbx_strand_id
1 'polypeptide(L)'
;MKVISEIHQKIDIPLLNKISDLFEYRMFPLLMDKIDETSEKKHDFYQHLTSLQTSIYHLDAHLEKNWIVDEKIRLEHWHNIITQTKKCLPKDMSPHSFLTHIHKYEKHELAIRNGKLPTRFKMEYFYFYKSCDVKLLRRLIYLFGNLESRFGSLTLWRDFDFVTEVNDDIEDVFEDMSFYNGNRFLIHLLVHGKKSAEKEFSEFLNNLKDKISIKLNSLKMDSFAYEINSFAFLQCENTLHLLSEKLEIIEMNRLNKESVLRGYLYKWV
;
A
#
# COMPACT_ATOMS: atom_id res chain seq x y z
N MET A 1 -25.29 2.79 35.32
CA MET A 1 -25.63 2.59 33.89
C MET A 1 -25.92 3.94 33.24
N LYS A 2 -24.97 4.43 32.45
CA LYS A 2 -25.11 5.25 31.22
C LYS A 2 -23.75 5.91 30.96
N VAL A 3 -22.85 5.11 30.39
CA VAL A 3 -21.71 5.60 29.61
C VAL A 3 -21.95 5.02 28.22
N ILE A 4 -22.65 5.77 27.37
CA ILE A 4 -22.72 5.48 25.94
C ILE A 4 -22.58 6.81 25.19
N SER A 5 -21.44 6.87 24.49
CA SER A 5 -21.19 7.55 23.22
C SER A 5 -21.34 9.06 23.13
N GLU A 6 -20.25 9.77 23.39
CA GLU A 6 -19.89 10.95 22.59
C GLU A 6 -18.39 10.90 22.28
N ILE A 7 -17.98 9.94 21.44
CA ILE A 7 -16.76 10.13 20.64
C ILE A 7 -17.20 10.99 19.46
N HIS A 8 -17.19 12.30 19.67
CA HIS A 8 -17.07 13.23 18.56
C HIS A 8 -15.72 12.93 17.89
N GLN A 9 -15.73 12.14 16.81
CA GLN A 9 -14.60 12.04 15.89
C GLN A 9 -14.34 13.45 15.37
N LYS A 10 -13.36 14.15 15.94
CA LYS A 10 -12.72 15.24 15.23
C LYS A 10 -12.25 14.65 13.90
N ILE A 11 -12.75 15.21 12.80
CA ILE A 11 -12.27 14.89 11.47
C ILE A 11 -10.77 15.18 11.47
N ASP A 12 -9.97 14.14 11.33
CA ASP A 12 -8.52 14.24 11.22
C ASP A 12 -8.19 14.73 9.79
N ILE A 13 -8.22 16.06 9.62
CA ILE A 13 -8.01 16.72 8.32
C ILE A 13 -6.67 16.31 7.69
N PRO A 14 -5.53 16.27 8.43
CA PRO A 14 -4.28 15.74 7.88
C PRO A 14 -4.40 14.32 7.31
N LEU A 15 -5.05 13.41 8.03
CA LEU A 15 -5.26 12.04 7.58
C LEU A 15 -6.12 11.97 6.31
N LEU A 16 -7.20 12.75 6.23
CA LEU A 16 -8.03 12.80 5.04
C LEU A 16 -7.28 13.34 3.82
N ASN A 17 -6.40 14.33 4.00
CA ASN A 17 -5.54 14.82 2.92
C ASN A 17 -4.59 13.72 2.44
N LYS A 18 -3.92 12.99 3.37
CA LYS A 18 -3.06 11.84 3.02
C LYS A 18 -3.81 10.78 2.22
N ILE A 19 -5.05 10.47 2.61
CA ILE A 19 -5.91 9.52 1.87
C ILE A 19 -6.28 10.06 0.49
N SER A 20 -6.60 11.35 0.38
CA SER A 20 -6.91 11.97 -0.91
C SER A 20 -5.72 11.92 -1.85
N ASP A 21 -4.53 12.28 -1.37
CA ASP A 21 -3.29 12.25 -2.14
C ASP A 21 -2.95 10.82 -2.59
N LEU A 22 -3.13 9.83 -1.70
CA LEU A 22 -3.01 8.41 -2.04
C LEU A 22 -4.01 8.02 -3.15
N PHE A 23 -5.27 8.43 -3.06
CA PHE A 23 -6.30 8.03 -4.02
C PHE A 23 -6.01 8.59 -5.42
N GLU A 24 -5.55 9.83 -5.49
CA GLU A 24 -5.05 10.45 -6.72
C GLU A 24 -3.86 9.67 -7.28
N TYR A 25 -2.84 9.43 -6.45
CA TYR A 25 -1.63 8.71 -6.85
C TYR A 25 -1.93 7.29 -7.34
N ARG A 26 -2.88 6.58 -6.70
CA ARG A 26 -3.30 5.22 -7.08
C ARG A 26 -4.34 5.16 -8.20
N MET A 27 -4.67 6.31 -8.79
CA MET A 27 -5.57 6.49 -9.93
C MET A 27 -7.01 6.01 -9.68
N PHE A 28 -7.52 6.15 -8.45
CA PHE A 28 -8.91 5.83 -8.16
C PHE A 28 -9.93 6.80 -8.81
N PRO A 29 -9.68 8.11 -8.91
CA PRO A 29 -10.57 9.03 -9.63
C PRO A 29 -10.80 8.59 -11.08
N LEU A 30 -9.74 8.20 -11.80
CA LEU A 30 -9.85 7.67 -13.16
C LEU A 30 -10.81 6.47 -13.22
N LEU A 31 -10.73 5.55 -12.26
CA LEU A 31 -11.63 4.40 -12.19
C LEU A 31 -13.07 4.81 -11.88
N MET A 32 -13.27 5.73 -10.94
CA MET A 32 -14.59 6.25 -10.56
C MET A 32 -15.30 6.92 -11.74
N ASP A 33 -14.55 7.58 -12.61
CA ASP A 33 -15.08 8.20 -13.83
C ASP A 33 -15.61 7.18 -14.83
N LYS A 34 -15.03 5.97 -14.88
CA LYS A 34 -15.49 4.89 -15.79
C LYS A 34 -16.76 4.18 -15.34
N ILE A 35 -17.19 4.39 -14.08
CA ILE A 35 -18.39 3.76 -13.52
C ILE A 35 -19.64 4.38 -14.14
N ASP A 36 -20.59 3.55 -14.55
CA ASP A 36 -21.89 4.00 -15.08
C ASP A 36 -22.94 4.04 -13.96
N GLU A 37 -22.77 4.98 -13.04
CA GLU A 37 -23.67 5.23 -11.91
C GLU A 37 -23.87 6.73 -11.71
N THR A 38 -24.93 7.12 -11.01
CA THR A 38 -25.21 8.52 -10.68
C THR A 38 -24.10 9.13 -9.83
N SER A 39 -23.83 10.42 -10.00
CA SER A 39 -22.82 11.16 -9.21
C SER A 39 -23.02 11.04 -7.70
N GLU A 40 -24.27 11.01 -7.22
CA GLU A 40 -24.61 10.81 -5.81
C GLU A 40 -24.12 9.46 -5.30
N LYS A 41 -24.50 8.35 -5.95
CA LYS A 41 -24.00 7.01 -5.58
C LYS A 41 -22.49 6.88 -5.67
N LYS A 42 -21.84 7.48 -6.68
CA LYS A 42 -20.38 7.50 -6.79
C LYS A 42 -19.74 8.22 -5.60
N HIS A 43 -20.30 9.35 -5.21
CA HIS A 43 -19.85 10.13 -4.06
C HIS A 43 -20.00 9.33 -2.75
N ASP A 44 -21.17 8.75 -2.51
CA ASP A 44 -21.41 7.92 -1.32
C ASP A 44 -20.45 6.72 -1.24
N PHE A 45 -20.25 6.04 -2.38
CA PHE A 45 -19.30 4.93 -2.47
C PHE A 45 -17.86 5.39 -2.19
N TYR A 46 -17.45 6.53 -2.74
CA TYR A 46 -16.13 7.10 -2.47
C TYR A 46 -15.92 7.41 -0.99
N GLN A 47 -16.92 7.97 -0.30
CA GLN A 47 -16.88 8.20 1.15
C GLN A 47 -16.74 6.89 1.95
N HIS A 48 -17.38 5.81 1.50
CA HIS A 48 -17.18 4.49 2.10
C HIS A 48 -15.76 3.95 1.88
N LEU A 49 -15.16 4.15 0.70
CA LEU A 49 -13.76 3.80 0.44
C LEU A 49 -12.81 4.59 1.36
N THR A 50 -13.02 5.90 1.50
CA THR A 50 -12.24 6.76 2.42
C THR A 50 -12.35 6.27 3.87
N SER A 51 -13.56 5.90 4.31
CA SER A 51 -13.80 5.36 5.67
C SER A 51 -13.09 4.02 5.88
N LEU A 52 -13.08 3.16 4.86
CA LEU A 52 -12.35 1.89 4.88
C LEU A 52 -10.84 2.12 4.96
N GLN A 53 -10.29 3.01 4.13
CA GLN A 53 -8.86 3.33 4.16
C GLN A 53 -8.44 3.92 5.52
N THR A 54 -9.27 4.80 6.07
CA THR A 54 -9.06 5.35 7.42
C THR A 54 -8.97 4.23 8.47
N SER A 55 -9.84 3.22 8.37
CA SER A 55 -9.83 2.09 9.30
C SER A 55 -8.57 1.23 9.16
N ILE A 56 -8.05 1.07 7.94
CA ILE A 56 -6.78 0.36 7.67
C ILE A 56 -5.61 1.16 8.24
N TYR A 57 -5.53 2.46 7.99
CA TYR A 57 -4.47 3.32 8.54
C TYR A 57 -4.44 3.34 10.07
N HIS A 58 -5.60 3.23 10.72
CA HIS A 58 -5.63 3.08 12.18
C HIS A 58 -5.05 1.75 12.66
N LEU A 59 -5.30 0.64 11.94
CA LEU A 59 -4.64 -0.63 12.23
C LEU A 59 -3.12 -0.50 12.03
N ASP A 60 -2.69 0.04 10.89
CA ASP A 60 -1.27 0.20 10.58
C ASP A 60 -0.57 1.06 11.62
N ALA A 61 -1.10 2.24 11.93
CA ALA A 61 -0.54 3.12 12.96
C ALA A 61 -0.44 2.45 14.35
N HIS A 62 -1.37 1.56 14.70
CA HIS A 62 -1.30 0.76 15.93
C HIS A 62 -0.16 -0.26 15.87
N LEU A 63 0.01 -0.95 14.74
CA LEU A 63 1.11 -1.89 14.52
C LEU A 63 2.46 -1.17 14.50
N GLU A 64 2.55 0.01 13.91
CA GLU A 64 3.80 0.76 13.72
C GLU A 64 4.32 1.39 15.01
N LYS A 65 3.42 1.91 15.85
CA LYS A 65 3.80 2.62 17.08
C LYS A 65 4.08 1.69 18.25
N ASN A 66 3.57 0.45 18.22
CA ASN A 66 3.60 -0.44 19.38
C ASN A 66 4.43 -1.68 19.12
N TRP A 67 5.59 -1.80 19.77
CA TRP A 67 6.40 -3.02 19.70
C TRP A 67 5.62 -4.24 20.23
N ILE A 68 4.97 -4.08 21.39
CA ILE A 68 4.03 -5.05 21.94
C ILE A 68 2.64 -4.63 21.52
N VAL A 69 2.01 -5.42 20.65
CA VAL A 69 0.69 -5.10 20.09
C VAL A 69 -0.39 -5.56 21.05
N ASP A 70 -1.24 -4.62 21.49
CA ASP A 70 -2.44 -4.93 22.25
C ASP A 70 -3.46 -5.64 21.34
N GLU A 71 -3.76 -6.90 21.67
CA GLU A 71 -4.67 -7.76 20.92
C GLU A 71 -6.09 -7.22 20.89
N LYS A 72 -6.57 -6.64 22.00
CA LYS A 72 -7.93 -6.11 22.09
C LYS A 72 -8.09 -4.92 21.15
N ILE A 73 -7.15 -3.99 21.17
CA ILE A 73 -7.15 -2.83 20.27
C ILE A 73 -7.04 -3.27 18.81
N ARG A 74 -6.16 -4.24 18.52
CA ARG A 74 -6.03 -4.83 17.18
C ARG A 74 -7.35 -5.42 16.67
N LEU A 75 -8.06 -6.18 17.51
CA LEU A 75 -9.36 -6.76 17.16
C LEU A 75 -10.45 -5.69 16.96
N GLU A 76 -10.41 -4.59 17.72
CA GLU A 76 -11.29 -3.44 17.51
C GLU A 76 -11.06 -2.77 16.15
N HIS A 77 -9.79 -2.58 15.73
CA HIS A 77 -9.48 -2.08 14.39
C HIS A 77 -9.99 -3.04 13.30
N TRP A 78 -9.80 -4.35 13.46
CA TRP A 78 -10.34 -5.35 12.53
C TRP A 78 -11.86 -5.31 12.43
N HIS A 79 -12.56 -5.15 13.57
CA HIS A 79 -14.01 -4.99 13.58
C HIS A 79 -14.46 -3.77 12.75
N ASN A 80 -13.73 -2.66 12.86
CA ASN A 80 -13.98 -1.46 12.07
C ASN A 80 -13.74 -1.71 10.57
N ILE A 81 -12.61 -2.32 10.20
CA ILE A 81 -12.29 -2.67 8.80
C ILE A 81 -13.38 -3.56 8.20
N ILE A 82 -13.80 -4.60 8.92
CA ILE A 82 -14.88 -5.51 8.48
C ILE A 82 -16.18 -4.73 8.28
N THR A 83 -16.51 -3.84 9.22
CA THR A 83 -17.73 -3.03 9.18
C THR A 83 -17.73 -2.07 7.98
N GLN A 84 -16.62 -1.36 7.72
CA GLN A 84 -16.54 -0.48 6.56
C GLN A 84 -16.52 -1.24 5.25
N THR A 85 -15.82 -2.39 5.18
CA THR A 85 -15.81 -3.25 3.99
C THR A 85 -17.22 -3.70 3.61
N LYS A 86 -18.06 -4.06 4.59
CA LYS A 86 -19.46 -4.42 4.33
C LYS A 86 -20.27 -3.30 3.68
N LYS A 87 -19.96 -2.04 3.95
CA LYS A 87 -20.65 -0.89 3.32
C LYS A 87 -20.29 -0.71 1.85
N CYS A 88 -19.14 -1.23 1.43
CA CYS A 88 -18.68 -1.20 0.04
C CYS A 88 -19.14 -2.43 -0.77
N LEU A 89 -19.77 -3.43 -0.14
CA LEU A 89 -20.12 -4.71 -0.76
C LEU A 89 -21.63 -4.84 -1.00
N PRO A 90 -22.04 -5.61 -2.02
CA PRO A 90 -23.40 -6.15 -2.10
C PRO A 90 -23.77 -6.90 -0.82
N LYS A 91 -25.05 -6.84 -0.42
CA LYS A 91 -25.54 -7.35 0.87
C LYS A 91 -25.31 -8.86 1.09
N ASP A 92 -25.21 -9.61 0.01
CA ASP A 92 -25.04 -11.07 -0.01
C ASP A 92 -23.56 -11.51 0.00
N MET A 93 -22.61 -10.58 -0.12
CA MET A 93 -21.18 -10.88 -0.13
C MET A 93 -20.54 -10.82 1.27
N SER A 94 -19.69 -11.80 1.56
CA SER A 94 -18.90 -11.81 2.79
C SER A 94 -17.63 -10.97 2.65
N PRO A 95 -17.30 -10.09 3.62
CA PRO A 95 -16.07 -9.29 3.58
C PRO A 95 -14.80 -10.14 3.76
N HIS A 96 -14.90 -11.35 4.32
CA HIS A 96 -13.73 -12.16 4.67
C HIS A 96 -12.84 -12.49 3.46
N SER A 97 -13.44 -12.80 2.31
CA SER A 97 -12.69 -13.15 1.08
C SER A 97 -11.98 -11.94 0.45
N PHE A 98 -12.33 -10.72 0.87
CA PHE A 98 -11.70 -9.48 0.44
C PHE A 98 -10.54 -9.08 1.35
N LEU A 99 -10.58 -9.48 2.62
CA LEU A 99 -9.62 -9.07 3.65
C LEU A 99 -8.44 -10.03 3.86
N THR A 100 -8.41 -11.18 3.17
CA THR A 100 -7.36 -12.20 3.30
C THR A 100 -5.95 -11.65 3.09
N HIS A 101 -5.76 -10.74 2.14
CA HIS A 101 -4.44 -10.17 1.86
C HIS A 101 -3.98 -9.20 2.96
N ILE A 102 -4.89 -8.39 3.50
CA ILE A 102 -4.58 -7.48 4.62
C ILE A 102 -4.18 -8.31 5.85
N HIS A 103 -4.93 -9.37 6.19
CA HIS A 103 -4.55 -10.27 7.28
C HIS A 103 -3.18 -10.92 7.07
N LYS A 104 -2.83 -11.23 5.82
CA LYS A 104 -1.53 -11.82 5.50
C LYS A 104 -0.40 -10.80 5.61
N TYR A 105 -0.64 -9.55 5.21
CA TYR A 105 0.34 -8.48 5.37
C TYR A 105 0.57 -8.11 6.84
N GLU A 106 -0.50 -7.98 7.63
CA GLU A 106 -0.41 -7.81 9.09
C GLU A 106 0.47 -8.88 9.74
N LYS A 107 0.34 -10.15 9.31
CA LYS A 107 1.22 -11.22 9.79
C LYS A 107 2.69 -11.02 9.42
N HIS A 108 2.98 -10.43 8.26
CA HIS A 108 4.35 -10.08 7.88
C HIS A 108 4.90 -8.96 8.77
N GLU A 109 4.11 -7.90 9.00
CA GLU A 109 4.47 -6.78 9.90
C GLU A 109 4.76 -7.28 11.32
N LEU A 110 3.89 -8.11 11.88
CA LEU A 110 4.08 -8.71 13.20
C LEU A 110 5.28 -9.66 13.25
N ALA A 111 5.63 -10.31 12.14
CA ALA A 111 6.75 -11.24 12.11
C ALA A 111 8.10 -10.53 12.32
N ILE A 112 8.23 -9.24 11.97
CA ILE A 112 9.46 -8.46 12.17
C ILE A 112 9.91 -8.50 13.64
N ARG A 113 8.96 -8.50 14.57
CA ARG A 113 9.19 -8.61 16.02
C ARG A 113 9.89 -9.91 16.44
N ASN A 114 9.79 -10.94 15.60
CA ASN A 114 10.38 -12.26 15.77
C ASN A 114 11.62 -12.47 14.88
N GLY A 115 12.28 -11.40 14.44
CA GLY A 115 13.48 -11.45 13.58
C GLY A 115 13.21 -11.90 12.14
N LYS A 116 11.94 -11.96 11.74
CA LYS A 116 11.51 -12.47 10.44
C LYS A 116 11.35 -11.33 9.43
N LEU A 117 12.48 -10.86 8.90
CA LEU A 117 12.57 -9.66 8.07
C LEU A 117 11.93 -9.81 6.67
N PRO A 118 11.41 -8.72 6.08
CA PRO A 118 10.88 -8.71 4.71
C PRO A 118 11.87 -9.12 3.62
N THR A 119 13.17 -8.89 3.83
CA THR A 119 14.24 -9.19 2.86
C THR A 119 14.39 -10.68 2.55
N ARG A 120 13.84 -11.57 3.38
CA ARG A 120 13.77 -13.02 3.09
C ARG A 120 12.84 -13.36 1.91
N PHE A 121 11.94 -12.46 1.55
CA PHE A 121 10.98 -12.66 0.47
C PHE A 121 11.49 -12.03 -0.82
N LYS A 122 11.11 -12.67 -1.94
CA LYS A 122 11.21 -12.04 -3.26
C LYS A 122 10.42 -10.73 -3.29
N MET A 123 10.92 -9.74 -4.01
CA MET A 123 10.31 -8.41 -4.17
C MET A 123 8.83 -8.51 -4.56
N GLU A 124 8.50 -9.30 -5.58
CA GLU A 124 7.12 -9.47 -6.07
C GLU A 124 6.19 -10.03 -5.00
N TYR A 125 6.68 -10.98 -4.20
CA TYR A 125 5.87 -11.57 -3.15
C TYR A 125 5.59 -10.54 -2.06
N PHE A 126 6.63 -9.82 -1.62
CA PHE A 126 6.48 -8.83 -0.57
C PHE A 126 5.53 -7.70 -0.99
N TYR A 127 5.81 -7.04 -2.12
CA TYR A 127 5.00 -5.92 -2.59
C TYR A 127 3.59 -6.31 -3.05
N PHE A 128 3.36 -7.58 -3.42
CA PHE A 128 2.00 -8.07 -3.63
C PHE A 128 1.15 -8.03 -2.36
N TYR A 129 1.72 -8.33 -1.20
CA TYR A 129 0.99 -8.23 0.06
C TYR A 129 1.02 -6.83 0.63
N LYS A 130 2.09 -6.07 0.40
CA LYS A 130 2.17 -4.69 0.88
C LYS A 130 1.09 -3.80 0.26
N SER A 131 0.89 -3.89 -1.06
CA SER A 131 -0.18 -3.19 -1.81
C SER A 131 -1.62 -3.70 -1.56
N CYS A 132 -1.89 -4.43 -0.48
CA CYS A 132 -3.15 -5.16 -0.29
C CYS A 132 -4.37 -4.28 -0.06
N ASP A 133 -4.19 -3.10 0.55
CA ASP A 133 -5.21 -2.08 0.78
C ASP A 133 -5.64 -1.43 -0.54
N VAL A 134 -4.68 -0.97 -1.35
CA VAL A 134 -4.91 -0.41 -2.69
C VAL A 134 -5.64 -1.43 -3.57
N LYS A 135 -5.18 -2.69 -3.54
CA LYS A 135 -5.82 -3.79 -4.28
C LYS A 135 -7.24 -4.09 -3.78
N LEU A 136 -7.49 -3.97 -2.48
CA LEU A 136 -8.83 -4.10 -1.91
C LEU A 136 -9.75 -3.01 -2.44
N LEU A 137 -9.35 -1.74 -2.31
CA LEU A 137 -10.15 -0.61 -2.79
C LEU A 137 -10.41 -0.71 -4.29
N ARG A 138 -9.38 -1.04 -5.08
CA ARG A 138 -9.52 -1.26 -6.52
C ARG A 138 -10.50 -2.38 -6.85
N ARG A 139 -10.44 -3.51 -6.13
CA ARG A 139 -11.38 -4.62 -6.29
C ARG A 139 -12.83 -4.20 -5.96
N LEU A 140 -13.02 -3.38 -4.93
CA LEU A 140 -14.33 -2.84 -4.57
C LEU A 140 -14.86 -1.90 -5.67
N ILE A 141 -14.03 -1.02 -6.21
CA ILE A 141 -14.40 -0.14 -7.34
C ILE A 141 -14.81 -0.96 -8.57
N TYR A 142 -14.03 -1.99 -8.91
CA TYR A 142 -14.33 -2.89 -10.02
C TYR A 142 -15.67 -3.61 -9.86
N LEU A 143 -15.96 -4.06 -8.63
CA LEU A 143 -17.22 -4.71 -8.30
C LEU A 143 -18.40 -3.73 -8.40
N PHE A 144 -18.26 -2.55 -7.80
CA PHE A 144 -19.30 -1.52 -7.78
C PHE A 144 -19.68 -1.06 -9.19
N GLY A 145 -18.69 -0.84 -10.06
CA GLY A 145 -18.92 -0.37 -11.43
C GLY A 145 -19.00 -1.45 -12.51
N ASN A 146 -18.95 -2.74 -12.15
CA ASN A 146 -18.87 -3.86 -13.09
C ASN A 146 -17.77 -3.65 -14.17
N LEU A 147 -16.61 -3.17 -13.76
CA LEU A 147 -15.57 -2.69 -14.68
C LEU A 147 -14.82 -3.82 -15.39
N GLU A 148 -14.79 -5.03 -14.82
CA GLU A 148 -14.01 -6.15 -15.38
C GLU A 148 -14.47 -6.55 -16.79
N SER A 149 -15.79 -6.55 -17.02
CA SER A 149 -16.38 -6.88 -18.31
C SER A 149 -16.05 -5.85 -19.42
N ARG A 150 -15.75 -4.61 -19.03
CA ARG A 150 -15.57 -3.47 -19.95
C ARG A 150 -14.09 -3.09 -20.15
N PHE A 151 -13.29 -3.23 -19.10
CA PHE A 151 -11.95 -2.66 -19.01
C PHE A 151 -10.87 -3.70 -18.69
N GLY A 152 -11.23 -4.98 -18.62
CA GLY A 152 -10.32 -6.10 -18.38
C GLY A 152 -10.11 -6.41 -16.90
N SER A 153 -9.31 -7.44 -16.60
CA SER A 153 -9.17 -7.94 -15.23
C SER A 153 -8.33 -7.04 -14.31
N LEU A 154 -8.50 -7.20 -13.00
CA LEU A 154 -7.67 -6.55 -11.96
C LEU A 154 -6.16 -6.83 -12.10
N THR A 155 -5.76 -7.88 -12.82
CA THR A 155 -4.34 -8.21 -13.01
C THR A 155 -3.58 -7.18 -13.83
N LEU A 156 -4.28 -6.33 -14.59
CA LEU A 156 -3.70 -5.22 -15.35
C LEU A 156 -2.97 -4.21 -14.46
N TRP A 157 -3.45 -4.04 -13.23
CA TRP A 157 -2.90 -3.07 -12.27
C TRP A 157 -1.66 -3.55 -11.54
N ARG A 158 -1.34 -4.85 -11.63
CA ARG A 158 -0.30 -5.46 -10.77
C ARG A 158 1.04 -4.75 -10.86
N ASP A 159 1.48 -4.43 -12.07
CA ASP A 159 2.79 -3.81 -12.27
C ASP A 159 2.77 -2.34 -11.78
N PHE A 160 1.63 -1.65 -11.94
CA PHE A 160 1.42 -0.31 -11.37
C PHE A 160 1.42 -0.33 -9.83
N ASP A 161 0.67 -1.25 -9.22
CA ASP A 161 0.59 -1.39 -7.77
C ASP A 161 1.97 -1.77 -7.18
N PHE A 162 2.79 -2.56 -7.90
CA PHE A 162 4.16 -2.86 -7.48
C PHE A 162 5.07 -1.63 -7.47
N VAL A 163 5.13 -0.90 -8.59
CA VAL A 163 6.05 0.23 -8.69
C VAL A 163 5.69 1.35 -7.72
N THR A 164 4.40 1.64 -7.56
CA THR A 164 3.93 2.66 -6.63
C THR A 164 4.18 2.27 -5.17
N GLU A 165 4.12 0.99 -4.82
CA GLU A 165 4.50 0.54 -3.48
C GLU A 165 6.01 0.60 -3.20
N VAL A 166 6.83 0.34 -4.22
CA VAL A 166 8.29 0.51 -4.11
C VAL A 166 8.64 1.99 -3.99
N ASN A 167 7.90 2.86 -4.70
CA ASN A 167 8.05 4.29 -4.63
C ASN A 167 7.82 4.81 -3.20
N ASP A 168 6.68 4.46 -2.60
CA ASP A 168 6.35 4.83 -1.22
C ASP A 168 7.46 4.38 -0.23
N ASP A 169 7.95 3.14 -0.33
CA ASP A 169 9.05 2.63 0.51
C ASP A 169 10.35 3.46 0.39
N ILE A 170 10.64 3.99 -0.80
CA ILE A 170 11.82 4.81 -1.05
C ILE A 170 11.59 6.26 -0.59
N GLU A 171 10.39 6.80 -0.82
CA GLU A 171 10.03 8.16 -0.46
C GLU A 171 10.02 8.36 1.07
N ASP A 172 9.39 7.43 1.77
CA ASP A 172 9.11 7.47 3.21
C ASP A 172 10.27 6.97 4.09
N VAL A 173 11.44 6.70 3.50
CA VAL A 173 12.60 6.12 4.20
C VAL A 173 12.98 6.84 5.50
N PHE A 174 12.80 8.17 5.57
CA PHE A 174 13.09 8.97 6.76
C PHE A 174 11.92 9.04 7.75
N GLU A 175 10.67 9.07 7.26
CA GLU A 175 9.46 8.99 8.09
C GLU A 175 9.46 7.67 8.87
N ASP A 176 9.77 6.59 8.16
CA ASP A 176 9.72 5.21 8.65
C ASP A 176 10.82 4.85 9.64
N MET A 177 11.84 5.70 9.81
CA MET A 177 12.88 5.48 10.82
C MET A 177 12.33 5.47 12.25
N SER A 178 11.18 6.12 12.48
CA SER A 178 10.59 6.25 13.81
C SER A 178 9.57 5.16 14.15
N PHE A 179 9.33 4.20 13.24
CA PHE A 179 8.23 3.25 13.34
C PHE A 179 8.69 1.78 13.18
N TYR A 180 7.88 0.85 13.71
CA TYR A 180 8.06 -0.59 13.56
C TYR A 180 7.32 -1.14 12.33
N ASN A 181 7.60 -0.56 11.16
CA ASN A 181 6.98 -1.01 9.91
C ASN A 181 7.87 -1.94 9.09
N GLY A 182 7.26 -2.59 8.11
CA GLY A 182 7.93 -3.40 7.12
C GLY A 182 8.43 -2.64 5.91
N ASN A 183 8.85 -1.37 6.01
CA ASN A 183 9.53 -0.70 4.90
C ASN A 183 10.75 -1.53 4.46
N ARG A 184 10.64 -2.19 3.31
CA ARG A 184 11.63 -3.17 2.86
C ARG A 184 12.90 -2.46 2.43
N PHE A 185 12.77 -1.28 1.82
CA PHE A 185 13.92 -0.48 1.40
C PHE A 185 14.79 -0.05 2.59
N LEU A 186 14.16 0.53 3.62
CA LEU A 186 14.82 0.91 4.87
C LEU A 186 15.49 -0.29 5.54
N ILE A 187 14.76 -1.42 5.67
CA ILE A 187 15.33 -2.64 6.27
C ILE A 187 16.51 -3.15 5.44
N HIS A 188 16.41 -3.14 4.10
CA HIS A 188 17.49 -3.58 3.22
C HIS A 188 18.75 -2.71 3.38
N LEU A 189 18.56 -1.38 3.47
CA LEU A 189 19.65 -0.44 3.74
C LEU A 189 20.35 -0.76 5.07
N LEU A 190 19.58 -0.98 6.13
CA LEU A 190 20.13 -1.26 7.46
C LEU A 190 20.89 -2.59 7.51
N VAL A 191 20.42 -3.62 6.81
CA VAL A 191 20.99 -4.98 6.89
C VAL A 191 22.12 -5.18 5.88
N HIS A 192 21.94 -4.75 4.64
CA HIS A 192 22.82 -5.08 3.52
C HIS A 192 23.59 -3.86 2.97
N GLY A 193 23.21 -2.65 3.38
CA GLY A 193 23.86 -1.42 2.98
C GLY A 193 23.43 -0.86 1.62
N LYS A 194 23.81 0.40 1.40
CA LYS A 194 23.43 1.23 0.25
C LYS A 194 23.65 0.56 -1.12
N LYS A 195 24.85 0.03 -1.38
CA LYS A 195 25.17 -0.61 -2.68
C LYS A 195 24.29 -1.83 -2.98
N SER A 196 23.96 -2.62 -1.95
CA SER A 196 23.10 -3.78 -2.13
C SER A 196 21.65 -3.38 -2.36
N ALA A 197 21.15 -2.37 -1.63
CA ALA A 197 19.81 -1.83 -1.83
C ALA A 197 19.65 -1.25 -3.23
N GLU A 198 20.61 -0.43 -3.67
CA GLU A 198 20.64 0.14 -5.02
C GLU A 198 20.52 -0.94 -6.10
N LYS A 199 21.40 -1.95 -6.03
CA LYS A 199 21.41 -3.04 -6.99
C LYS A 199 20.08 -3.78 -7.03
N GLU A 200 19.58 -4.22 -5.88
CA GLU A 200 18.37 -5.05 -5.85
C GLU A 200 17.11 -4.29 -6.30
N PHE A 201 16.97 -3.04 -5.86
CA PHE A 201 15.81 -2.23 -6.23
C PHE A 201 15.87 -1.76 -7.69
N SER A 202 17.04 -1.35 -8.18
CA SER A 202 17.19 -0.97 -9.59
C SER A 202 17.01 -2.16 -10.53
N GLU A 203 17.53 -3.35 -10.20
CA GLU A 203 17.30 -4.57 -10.99
C GLU A 203 15.80 -4.91 -11.04
N PHE A 204 15.10 -4.85 -9.91
CA PHE A 204 13.66 -5.09 -9.86
C PHE A 204 12.86 -4.09 -10.72
N LEU A 205 13.13 -2.79 -10.58
CA LEU A 205 12.44 -1.74 -11.33
C LEU A 205 12.73 -1.82 -12.83
N ASN A 206 13.97 -2.10 -13.23
CA ASN A 206 14.32 -2.29 -14.64
C ASN A 206 13.63 -3.52 -15.24
N ASN A 207 13.62 -4.65 -14.53
CA ASN A 207 12.89 -5.84 -14.98
C ASN A 207 11.38 -5.58 -15.15
N LEU A 208 10.79 -4.81 -14.23
CA LEU A 208 9.38 -4.41 -14.31
C LEU A 208 9.14 -3.50 -15.51
N LYS A 209 9.98 -2.49 -15.70
CA LYS A 209 9.96 -1.55 -16.83
C LYS A 209 10.06 -2.27 -18.17
N ASP A 210 11.00 -3.21 -18.32
CA ASP A 210 11.18 -4.00 -19.55
C ASP A 210 9.94 -4.85 -19.86
N LYS A 211 9.40 -5.52 -18.85
CA LYS A 211 8.15 -6.29 -18.97
C LYS A 211 6.97 -5.41 -19.40
N ILE A 212 6.84 -4.22 -18.84
CA ILE A 212 5.79 -3.25 -19.21
C ILE A 212 6.00 -2.76 -20.64
N SER A 213 7.23 -2.44 -21.02
CA SER A 213 7.58 -2.00 -22.39
C SER A 213 7.16 -3.03 -23.45
N ILE A 214 7.45 -4.31 -23.20
CA ILE A 214 7.03 -5.41 -24.08
C ILE A 214 5.50 -5.45 -24.22
N LYS A 215 4.76 -5.28 -23.10
CA LYS A 215 3.29 -5.22 -23.15
C LYS A 215 2.80 -4.05 -23.98
N LEU A 216 3.33 -2.85 -23.75
CA LEU A 216 2.92 -1.62 -24.44
C LEU A 216 3.04 -1.77 -25.96
N ASN A 217 4.09 -2.41 -26.46
CA ASN A 217 4.29 -2.66 -27.90
C ASN A 217 3.21 -3.56 -28.53
N SER A 218 2.49 -4.34 -27.72
CA SER A 218 1.42 -5.25 -28.17
C SER A 218 0.01 -4.71 -27.95
N LEU A 219 -0.13 -3.60 -27.21
CA LEU A 219 -1.43 -3.02 -26.85
C LEU A 219 -1.86 -1.95 -27.84
N LYS A 220 -3.18 -1.75 -27.96
CA LYS A 220 -3.74 -0.64 -28.73
C LYS A 220 -3.59 0.66 -27.93
N MET A 221 -3.06 1.72 -28.53
CA MET A 221 -2.74 2.99 -27.84
C MET A 221 -3.92 3.58 -27.06
N ASP A 222 -5.14 3.51 -27.59
CA ASP A 222 -6.32 4.08 -26.92
C ASP A 222 -7.02 3.11 -25.96
N SER A 223 -6.43 1.93 -25.72
CA SER A 223 -7.01 0.96 -24.78
C SER A 223 -6.71 1.34 -23.34
N PHE A 224 -7.65 1.06 -22.44
CA PHE A 224 -7.45 1.26 -21.01
C PHE A 224 -6.23 0.49 -20.46
N ALA A 225 -5.94 -0.69 -21.02
CA ALA A 225 -4.74 -1.43 -20.69
C ALA A 225 -3.47 -0.66 -21.07
N TYR A 226 -3.44 0.01 -22.23
CA TYR A 226 -2.31 0.84 -22.65
C TYR A 226 -2.13 2.03 -21.71
N GLU A 227 -3.22 2.70 -21.31
CA GLU A 227 -3.21 3.81 -20.37
C GLU A 227 -2.54 3.40 -19.04
N ILE A 228 -3.03 2.35 -18.37
CA ILE A 228 -2.46 1.86 -17.10
C ILE A 228 -0.99 1.47 -17.26
N ASN A 229 -0.63 0.74 -18.31
CA ASN A 229 0.75 0.30 -18.51
C ASN A 229 1.68 1.48 -18.83
N SER A 230 1.18 2.54 -19.48
CA SER A 230 1.96 3.75 -19.73
C SER A 230 2.27 4.49 -18.44
N PHE A 231 1.28 4.62 -17.54
CA PHE A 231 1.51 5.16 -16.20
C PHE A 231 2.48 4.29 -15.39
N ALA A 232 2.34 2.96 -15.41
CA ALA A 232 3.26 2.06 -14.73
C ALA A 232 4.70 2.19 -15.25
N PHE A 233 4.87 2.35 -16.57
CA PHE A 233 6.17 2.57 -17.18
C PHE A 233 6.80 3.89 -16.68
N LEU A 234 6.05 4.99 -16.74
CA LEU A 234 6.49 6.30 -16.27
C LEU A 234 6.85 6.27 -14.77
N GLN A 235 6.04 5.61 -13.95
CA GLN A 235 6.33 5.45 -12.53
C GLN A 235 7.61 4.63 -12.28
N CYS A 236 7.96 3.67 -13.15
CA CYS A 236 9.25 2.97 -13.02
C CYS A 236 10.42 3.93 -13.24
N GLU A 237 10.32 4.83 -14.21
CA GLU A 237 11.36 5.83 -14.49
C GLU A 237 11.50 6.84 -13.34
N ASN A 238 10.37 7.35 -12.86
CA ASN A 238 10.34 8.27 -11.72
C ASN A 238 10.91 7.60 -10.46
N THR A 239 10.56 6.34 -10.21
CA THR A 239 11.04 5.60 -9.02
C THR A 239 12.53 5.27 -9.12
N LEU A 240 13.05 4.98 -10.30
CA LEU A 240 14.50 4.81 -10.52
C LEU A 240 15.26 6.11 -10.25
N HIS A 241 14.71 7.26 -10.67
CA HIS A 241 15.29 8.56 -10.39
C HIS A 241 15.28 8.86 -8.89
N LEU A 242 14.10 8.70 -8.24
CA LEU A 242 13.93 8.86 -6.80
C LEU A 242 14.88 7.97 -6.01
N LEU A 243 15.08 6.72 -6.42
CA LEU A 243 16.03 5.79 -5.81
C LEU A 243 17.44 6.39 -5.79
N SER A 244 17.91 6.92 -6.93
CA SER A 244 19.23 7.55 -7.02
C SER A 244 19.35 8.76 -6.09
N GLU A 245 18.37 9.67 -6.14
CA GLU A 245 18.37 10.90 -5.34
C GLU A 245 18.34 10.59 -3.83
N LYS A 246 17.43 9.70 -3.40
CA LYS A 246 17.32 9.30 -1.98
C LYS A 246 18.59 8.62 -1.52
N LEU A 247 19.15 7.73 -2.33
CA LEU A 247 20.41 7.09 -2.00
C LEU A 247 21.52 8.10 -1.78
N GLU A 248 21.68 9.12 -2.63
CA GLU A 248 22.69 10.18 -2.47
C GLU A 248 22.63 10.88 -1.11
N ILE A 249 21.44 11.23 -0.63
CA ILE A 249 21.25 11.95 0.64
C ILE A 249 21.23 11.05 1.88
N ILE A 250 21.14 9.72 1.70
CA ILE A 250 21.14 8.77 2.81
C ILE A 250 22.54 8.64 3.40
N GLU A 251 22.67 9.11 4.64
CA GLU A 251 23.84 8.88 5.48
C GLU A 251 23.65 7.60 6.32
N MET A 252 24.39 6.54 6.00
CA MET A 252 24.27 5.25 6.72
C MET A 252 24.52 5.38 8.23
N ASN A 253 25.39 6.30 8.65
CA ASN A 253 25.65 6.55 10.07
C ASN A 253 24.42 7.13 10.79
N ARG A 254 23.67 7.99 10.12
CA ARG A 254 22.42 8.54 10.63
C ARG A 254 21.35 7.46 10.71
N LEU A 255 21.16 6.71 9.63
CA LEU A 255 20.21 5.58 9.60
C LEU A 255 20.45 4.59 10.74
N ASN A 256 21.72 4.21 10.97
CA ASN A 256 22.07 3.26 12.02
C ASN A 256 21.89 3.81 13.45
N LYS A 257 21.91 5.12 13.64
CA LYS A 257 21.75 5.73 14.97
C LYS A 257 20.29 6.02 15.31
N GLU A 258 19.54 6.50 14.33
CA GLU A 258 18.22 7.08 14.54
C GLU A 258 17.08 6.09 14.24
N SER A 259 17.32 5.03 13.46
CA SER A 259 16.26 4.07 13.15
C SER A 259 15.90 3.23 14.37
N VAL A 260 14.64 3.26 14.77
CA VAL A 260 14.12 2.39 15.84
C VAL A 260 14.31 0.93 15.47
N LEU A 261 14.15 0.55 14.18
CA LEU A 261 14.37 -0.80 13.67
C LEU A 261 15.81 -1.29 13.92
N ARG A 262 16.82 -0.41 13.88
CA ARG A 262 18.22 -0.81 14.07
C ARG A 262 18.47 -1.40 15.45
N GLY A 263 17.87 -0.83 16.50
CA GLY A 263 17.95 -1.38 17.86
C GLY A 263 17.45 -2.82 17.98
N TYR A 264 16.59 -3.26 17.06
CA TYR A 264 16.05 -4.62 17.01
C TYR A 264 16.84 -5.53 16.09
N LEU A 265 17.32 -5.03 14.96
CA LEU A 265 18.11 -5.82 14.00
C LEU A 265 19.39 -6.38 14.65
N TYR A 266 20.02 -5.65 15.57
CA TYR A 266 21.19 -6.13 16.34
C TYR A 266 20.94 -7.38 17.20
N LYS A 267 19.67 -7.73 17.49
CA LYS A 267 19.38 -8.97 18.21
C LYS A 267 19.45 -10.22 17.34
N TRP A 268 19.52 -10.06 16.01
CA TRP A 268 19.33 -11.13 15.03
C TRP A 268 20.37 -11.17 13.91
N VAL A 269 21.26 -10.16 13.84
CA VAL A 269 22.44 -10.10 12.96
C VAL A 269 23.68 -10.23 13.82
#